data_AF-A0AAP9M954-F1
#
_entry.id   AF-A0AAP9M954-F1
#
_cell.length_a   1.000
_cell.length_b   1.000
_cell.length_c   1.000
_cell.angle_alpha   90.00
_cell.angle_beta   90.00
_cell.angle_gamma   90.00
#
_symmetry.space_group_name_H-M   'P 1'
#
loop_
_entity.id
_entity.type
_entity.pdbx_description
1 polymer ?
#
loop_
_entity_poly.entity_id
_entity_poly.type
_entity_poly.pdbx_seq_one_letter_code
_entity_poly.pdbx_strand_id
1 'polypeptide(L)'
;MKYLTESLKKVEQDLAYFVSPENKDGFIKEFASWVYGEWSKNDFYETDIVDLGYDCSSYPEKTNQSLSDKCSTYADFINANTGFSECTHVSGQGMRCQEYEEKLLEIFGEATAKKIDELVELYKLEVPEKYKKFAENISELIFLEVVDHHEDLELYEVCDDILLKYNQLGVASSPYTCPICGWDEDNDLAIYCDESIFKDYTLEDFKKLAEID
;
A
#
# COMPACT_ATOMS: atom_id res chain seq x y z
N MET A 1 21.52 21.68 -9.31
CA MET A 1 21.78 20.32 -8.76
C MET A 1 21.80 20.36 -7.24
N LYS A 2 22.81 20.93 -6.58
CA LYS A 2 22.89 20.95 -5.10
C LYS A 2 21.62 21.39 -4.36
N TYR A 3 20.97 22.49 -4.77
CA TYR A 3 19.71 22.94 -4.17
C TYR A 3 18.57 21.92 -4.31
N LEU A 4 18.45 21.27 -5.47
CA LEU A 4 17.41 20.26 -5.71
C LEU A 4 17.67 19.04 -4.84
N THR A 5 18.90 18.54 -4.82
CA THR A 5 19.30 17.41 -3.98
C THR A 5 19.05 17.68 -2.50
N GLU A 6 19.46 18.85 -1.99
CA GLU A 6 19.22 19.23 -0.59
C GLU A 6 17.72 19.38 -0.27
N SER A 7 16.92 19.84 -1.23
CA SER A 7 15.47 19.96 -1.05
C SER A 7 14.77 18.61 -1.12
N LEU A 8 15.19 17.70 -2.00
CA LEU A 8 14.64 16.35 -2.07
C LEU A 8 14.97 15.53 -0.81
N LYS A 9 16.13 15.76 -0.18
CA LYS A 9 16.40 15.20 1.15
C LYS A 9 15.42 15.70 2.22
N LYS A 10 14.90 16.92 2.10
CA LYS A 10 13.83 17.42 2.97
C LYS A 10 12.49 16.80 2.62
N VAL A 11 12.18 16.66 1.33
CA VAL A 11 10.98 15.93 0.86
C VAL A 11 10.96 14.52 1.45
N GLU A 12 12.08 13.80 1.38
CA GLU A 12 12.22 12.46 1.95
C GLU A 12 11.94 12.44 3.47
N GLN A 13 12.45 13.42 4.22
CA GLN A 13 12.22 13.55 5.67
C GLN A 13 10.76 13.86 5.99
N ASP A 14 10.13 14.74 5.22
CA ASP A 14 8.71 15.09 5.41
C ASP A 14 7.79 13.95 5.01
N LEU A 15 8.17 13.14 4.00
CA LEU A 15 7.49 11.90 3.67
C LEU A 15 7.59 10.89 4.79
N ALA A 16 8.78 10.69 5.37
CA ALA A 16 8.98 9.81 6.52
C ALA A 16 8.07 10.21 7.70
N TYR A 17 7.93 11.52 7.95
CA TYR A 17 7.00 12.02 8.96
C TYR A 17 5.53 11.81 8.56
N PHE A 18 5.17 12.05 7.30
CA PHE A 18 3.82 11.85 6.78
C PHE A 18 3.35 10.40 6.87
N VAL A 19 4.19 9.43 6.50
CA VAL A 19 3.86 7.99 6.52
C VAL A 19 4.14 7.33 7.86
N SER A 20 4.54 8.09 8.88
CA SER A 20 4.75 7.53 10.21
C SER A 20 3.41 7.06 10.81
N PRO A 21 3.29 5.82 11.29
CA PRO A 21 2.11 5.32 12.00
C PRO A 21 1.74 6.15 13.23
N GLU A 22 2.71 6.86 13.81
CA GLU A 22 2.52 7.71 14.99
C GLU A 22 2.00 9.12 14.64
N ASN A 23 2.10 9.53 13.38
CA ASN A 23 1.66 10.85 12.94
C ASN A 23 0.17 10.85 12.58
N LYS A 24 -0.65 11.27 13.54
CA LYS A 24 -2.13 11.34 13.43
C LYS A 24 -2.64 12.23 12.29
N ASP A 25 -1.84 13.21 11.88
CA ASP A 25 -2.16 14.14 10.78
C ASP A 25 -1.61 13.65 9.42
N GLY A 26 -1.02 12.45 9.40
CA GLY A 26 -0.39 11.85 8.24
C GLY A 26 -1.26 10.83 7.52
N PHE A 27 -0.61 9.89 6.83
CA PHE A 27 -1.25 8.83 6.05
C PHE A 27 -2.19 7.95 6.89
N ILE A 28 -1.92 7.82 8.20
CA ILE A 28 -2.72 7.02 9.14
C ILE A 28 -4.23 7.30 9.05
N LYS A 29 -4.63 8.55 8.79
CA LYS A 29 -6.04 8.95 8.72
C LYS A 29 -6.72 8.44 7.45
N GLU A 30 -6.02 8.55 6.31
CA GLU A 30 -6.50 8.02 5.03
C GLU A 30 -6.56 6.50 5.05
N PHE A 31 -5.49 5.87 5.54
CA PHE A 31 -5.43 4.43 5.79
C PHE A 31 -6.58 3.96 6.69
N ALA A 32 -6.76 4.56 7.87
CA ALA A 32 -7.80 4.14 8.80
C ALA A 32 -9.21 4.35 8.25
N SER A 33 -9.43 5.44 7.51
CA SER A 33 -10.71 5.71 6.85
C SER A 33 -11.03 4.66 5.79
N TRP A 34 -10.03 4.25 5.01
CA TRP A 34 -10.18 3.20 4.02
C TRP A 34 -10.46 1.84 4.69
N VAL A 35 -9.63 1.42 5.65
CA VAL A 35 -9.81 0.15 6.37
C VAL A 35 -11.21 0.09 7.00
N TYR A 36 -11.61 1.13 7.74
CA TYR A 36 -12.94 1.19 8.33
C TYR A 36 -14.04 1.15 7.26
N GLY A 37 -13.86 1.86 6.14
CA GLY A 37 -14.80 1.89 5.02
C GLY A 37 -15.02 0.52 4.38
N GLU A 38 -13.95 -0.19 4.04
CA GLU A 38 -14.01 -1.50 3.40
C GLU A 38 -14.50 -2.57 4.38
N TRP A 39 -13.94 -2.62 5.58
CA TRP A 39 -14.24 -3.66 6.56
C TRP A 39 -15.67 -3.56 7.11
N SER A 40 -16.23 -2.34 7.25
CA SER A 40 -17.59 -2.16 7.78
C SER A 40 -18.72 -2.33 6.75
N LYS A 41 -18.43 -2.27 5.45
CA LYS A 41 -19.47 -2.20 4.41
C LYS A 41 -19.49 -3.38 3.45
N ASN A 42 -18.39 -4.10 3.32
CA ASN A 42 -18.28 -5.17 2.35
C ASN A 42 -18.67 -6.53 2.94
N ASP A 43 -19.05 -7.43 2.04
CA ASP A 43 -19.40 -8.80 2.35
C ASP A 43 -18.16 -9.70 2.33
N PHE A 44 -18.19 -10.76 3.13
CA PHE A 44 -17.20 -11.83 3.09
C PHE A 44 -17.51 -12.78 1.93
N TYR A 45 -16.47 -13.11 1.18
CA TYR A 45 -16.52 -14.05 0.06
C TYR A 45 -15.68 -15.28 0.41
N GLU A 46 -16.26 -16.46 0.23
CA GLU A 46 -15.47 -17.70 0.26
C GLU A 46 -15.01 -17.98 -1.16
N THR A 47 -13.70 -18.07 -1.32
CA THR A 47 -13.10 -18.50 -2.59
C THR A 47 -12.64 -19.93 -2.41
N ASP A 48 -13.44 -20.90 -2.86
CA ASP A 48 -12.95 -22.25 -3.05
C ASP A 48 -12.02 -22.24 -4.28
N ILE A 49 -10.76 -22.65 -4.11
CA ILE A 49 -9.89 -22.96 -5.25
C ILE A 49 -10.36 -24.29 -5.83
N VAL A 50 -11.29 -24.19 -6.77
CA VAL A 50 -11.90 -25.33 -7.43
C VAL A 50 -10.94 -25.84 -8.52
N ASP A 51 -10.12 -26.85 -8.21
CA ASP A 51 -9.31 -27.59 -9.20
C ASP A 51 -10.21 -28.55 -10.01
N LEU A 52 -11.03 -27.99 -10.89
CA LEU A 52 -11.85 -28.74 -11.84
C LEU A 52 -11.24 -28.63 -13.22
N GLY A 53 -10.23 -29.46 -13.48
CA GLY A 53 -9.54 -29.53 -14.75
C GLY A 53 -10.48 -29.38 -15.95
N TYR A 54 -10.44 -28.20 -16.57
CA TYR A 54 -11.15 -27.72 -17.78
C TYR A 54 -12.38 -26.81 -17.62
N ASP A 55 -12.95 -26.55 -16.42
CA ASP A 55 -14.02 -25.54 -16.25
C ASP A 55 -13.51 -24.30 -15.49
N CYS A 56 -12.94 -23.35 -16.24
CA CYS A 56 -12.28 -22.15 -15.70
C CYS A 56 -13.26 -21.02 -15.32
N SER A 57 -14.47 -21.32 -14.87
CA SER A 57 -15.55 -20.32 -14.71
C SER A 57 -16.10 -20.14 -13.30
N SER A 58 -15.54 -20.83 -12.29
CA SER A 58 -15.96 -20.63 -10.89
C SER A 58 -15.64 -19.21 -10.41
N TYR A 59 -16.66 -18.53 -9.89
CA TYR A 59 -16.57 -17.21 -9.27
C TYR A 59 -16.58 -17.37 -7.75
N PRO A 60 -15.91 -16.47 -7.00
CA PRO A 60 -16.04 -16.40 -5.55
C PRO A 60 -17.52 -16.36 -5.12
N GLU A 61 -17.89 -17.19 -4.14
CA GLU A 61 -19.28 -17.27 -3.68
C GLU A 61 -19.51 -16.29 -2.53
N LYS A 62 -20.52 -15.44 -2.70
CA LYS A 62 -20.93 -14.49 -1.68
C LYS A 62 -21.58 -15.24 -0.51
N THR A 63 -20.97 -15.17 0.67
CA THR A 63 -21.50 -15.84 1.88
C THR A 63 -22.72 -15.14 2.51
N ASN A 64 -23.02 -13.91 2.08
CA ASN A 64 -24.00 -12.98 2.68
C ASN A 64 -23.72 -12.64 4.15
N GLN A 65 -22.48 -12.85 4.61
CA GLN A 65 -22.00 -12.46 5.93
C GLN A 65 -21.13 -11.21 5.77
N SER A 66 -21.16 -10.30 6.74
CA SER A 66 -20.33 -9.11 6.67
C SER A 66 -18.86 -9.46 6.94
N LEU A 67 -17.94 -8.73 6.31
CA LEU A 67 -16.50 -8.85 6.61
C LEU A 67 -16.21 -8.57 8.08
N SER A 68 -16.92 -7.61 8.68
CA SER A 68 -16.82 -7.29 10.11
C SER A 68 -17.24 -8.40 11.06
N ASP A 69 -18.10 -9.33 10.62
CA ASP A 69 -18.50 -10.49 11.43
C ASP A 69 -17.50 -11.64 11.30
N LYS A 70 -16.75 -11.70 10.20
CA LYS A 70 -15.86 -12.82 9.85
C LYS A 70 -14.40 -12.58 10.19
N CYS A 71 -13.92 -11.38 9.92
CA CYS A 71 -12.57 -10.96 10.24
C CYS A 71 -12.62 -10.23 11.59
N SER A 72 -11.93 -10.78 12.59
CA SER A 72 -11.94 -10.25 13.96
C SER A 72 -10.86 -9.21 14.19
N THR A 73 -9.77 -9.34 13.43
CA THR A 73 -8.57 -8.50 13.51
C THR A 73 -8.23 -7.92 12.13
N TYR A 74 -7.41 -6.87 12.13
CA TYR A 74 -6.89 -6.28 10.90
C TYR A 74 -6.14 -7.31 10.05
N ALA A 75 -5.36 -8.17 10.70
CA ALA A 75 -4.61 -9.24 10.04
C ALA A 75 -5.55 -10.17 9.28
N ASP A 76 -6.66 -10.57 9.89
CA ASP A 76 -7.70 -11.38 9.24
C ASP A 76 -8.32 -10.64 8.05
N PHE A 77 -8.57 -9.33 8.20
CA PHE A 77 -9.21 -8.51 7.18
C PHE A 77 -8.31 -8.27 5.96
N ILE A 78 -7.07 -7.83 6.16
CA ILE A 78 -6.19 -7.43 5.05
C ILE A 78 -5.73 -8.63 4.22
N ASN A 79 -5.66 -9.82 4.85
CA ASN A 79 -5.37 -11.09 4.19
C ASN A 79 -6.65 -11.83 3.76
N ALA A 80 -7.84 -11.26 3.96
CA ALA A 80 -9.07 -11.86 3.49
C ALA A 80 -9.11 -11.80 1.96
N ASN A 81 -9.44 -12.92 1.34
CA ASN A 81 -9.60 -13.02 -0.10
C ASN A 81 -10.98 -12.48 -0.53
N THR A 82 -11.19 -11.18 -0.36
CA THR A 82 -12.51 -10.53 -0.46
C THR A 82 -12.52 -9.25 -1.29
N GLY A 83 -11.44 -8.95 -2.01
CA GLY A 83 -11.37 -7.85 -2.96
C GLY A 83 -12.14 -8.13 -4.27
N PHE A 84 -11.79 -7.40 -5.33
CA PHE A 84 -12.41 -7.59 -6.63
C PHE A 84 -12.05 -8.95 -7.24
N SER A 85 -12.94 -9.54 -8.02
CA SER A 85 -12.64 -10.79 -8.70
C SER A 85 -11.64 -10.58 -9.85
N GLU A 86 -10.59 -11.38 -9.87
CA GLU A 86 -9.53 -11.38 -10.88
C GLU A 86 -9.33 -12.77 -11.49
N CYS A 87 -8.73 -12.82 -12.69
CA CYS A 87 -8.35 -14.07 -13.34
C CYS A 87 -7.11 -14.67 -12.68
N THR A 88 -7.15 -15.95 -12.34
CA THR A 88 -5.96 -16.65 -11.83
C THR A 88 -4.92 -16.85 -12.93
N HIS A 89 -3.63 -16.74 -12.59
CA HIS A 89 -2.53 -17.05 -13.50
C HIS A 89 -2.25 -18.56 -13.62
N VAL A 90 -2.86 -19.37 -12.74
CA VAL A 90 -2.69 -20.82 -12.71
C VAL A 90 -3.71 -21.47 -13.64
N SER A 91 -3.21 -22.24 -14.60
CA SER A 91 -4.08 -22.97 -15.53
C SER A 91 -5.03 -23.90 -14.76
N GLY A 92 -6.34 -23.74 -14.99
CA GLY A 92 -7.38 -24.57 -14.38
C GLY A 92 -8.00 -24.02 -13.10
N GLN A 93 -7.59 -22.86 -12.59
CA GLN A 93 -8.07 -22.32 -11.30
C GLN A 93 -9.13 -21.21 -11.41
N GLY A 94 -9.60 -20.84 -12.61
CA GLY A 94 -10.73 -19.91 -12.78
C GLY A 94 -10.45 -18.50 -12.26
N MET A 95 -11.43 -17.92 -11.54
CA MET A 95 -11.32 -16.60 -10.93
C MET A 95 -11.14 -16.70 -9.40
N ARG A 96 -10.41 -15.76 -8.81
CA ARG A 96 -10.30 -15.58 -7.35
C ARG A 96 -10.64 -14.14 -6.98
N CYS A 97 -10.92 -13.87 -5.71
CA CYS A 97 -10.85 -12.49 -5.24
C CYS A 97 -9.38 -12.03 -5.17
N GLN A 98 -9.18 -10.72 -5.20
CA GLN A 98 -7.90 -10.08 -4.88
C GLN A 98 -7.79 -9.94 -3.35
N GLU A 99 -6.57 -10.01 -2.82
CA GLU A 99 -6.29 -9.69 -1.42
C GLU A 99 -6.33 -8.17 -1.21
N TYR A 100 -6.81 -7.72 -0.04
CA TYR A 100 -6.87 -6.29 0.25
C TYR A 100 -5.48 -5.65 0.44
N GLU A 101 -4.43 -6.45 0.68
CA GLU A 101 -3.05 -5.95 0.73
C GLU A 101 -2.65 -5.22 -0.55
N GLU A 102 -3.02 -5.74 -1.74
CA GLU A 102 -2.70 -5.08 -3.00
C GLU A 102 -3.37 -3.70 -3.12
N LYS A 103 -4.61 -3.58 -2.62
CA LYS A 103 -5.35 -2.32 -2.59
C LYS A 103 -4.75 -1.33 -1.58
N LEU A 104 -4.28 -1.81 -0.44
CA LEU A 104 -3.56 -0.98 0.53
C LEU A 104 -2.30 -0.36 -0.08
N LEU A 105 -1.52 -1.17 -0.80
CA LEU A 105 -0.30 -0.70 -1.46
C LEU A 105 -0.60 0.38 -2.49
N GLU A 106 -1.67 0.22 -3.29
CA GLU A 106 -2.15 1.24 -4.23
C GLU A 106 -2.47 2.56 -3.51
N ILE A 107 -3.27 2.51 -2.45
CA ILE A 107 -3.68 3.70 -1.67
C ILE A 107 -2.47 4.38 -1.02
N PHE A 108 -1.52 3.60 -0.51
CA PHE A 108 -0.26 4.12 0.03
C PHE A 108 0.52 4.88 -1.05
N GLY A 109 0.71 4.27 -2.22
CA GLY A 109 1.43 4.89 -3.34
C GLY A 109 0.76 6.15 -3.88
N GLU A 110 -0.57 6.16 -3.96
CA GLU A 110 -1.33 7.36 -4.35
C GLU A 110 -1.17 8.49 -3.34
N ALA A 111 -1.26 8.18 -2.04
CA ALA A 111 -1.12 9.16 -0.98
C ALA A 111 0.29 9.77 -0.93
N THR A 112 1.34 8.96 -1.08
CA THR A 112 2.73 9.44 -1.12
C THR A 112 3.02 10.24 -2.38
N ALA A 113 2.55 9.82 -3.55
CA ALA A 113 2.69 10.58 -4.80
C ALA A 113 2.05 11.97 -4.68
N LYS A 114 0.82 12.03 -4.17
CA LYS A 114 0.14 13.29 -3.88
C LYS A 114 0.92 14.14 -2.87
N LYS A 115 1.48 13.52 -1.83
CA LYS A 115 2.27 14.25 -0.84
C LYS A 115 3.57 14.81 -1.42
N ILE A 116 4.21 14.07 -2.33
CA ILE A 116 5.38 14.56 -3.08
C ILE A 116 5.00 15.80 -3.88
N ASP A 117 3.89 15.78 -4.61
CA ASP A 117 3.44 16.94 -5.39
C ASP A 117 3.22 18.18 -4.50
N GLU A 118 2.57 18.02 -3.34
CA GLU A 118 2.40 19.11 -2.35
C GLU A 118 3.74 19.68 -1.88
N LEU A 119 4.72 18.81 -1.57
CA LEU A 119 6.04 19.22 -1.08
C LEU A 119 6.89 19.86 -2.18
N VAL A 120 6.76 19.38 -3.42
CA VAL A 120 7.39 19.95 -4.63
C VAL A 120 6.91 21.38 -4.85
N GLU A 121 5.60 21.62 -4.74
CA GLU A 121 5.03 22.96 -4.80
C GLU A 121 5.52 23.85 -3.64
N LEU A 122 5.48 23.33 -2.41
CA LEU A 122 5.92 24.04 -1.20
C LEU A 122 7.38 24.50 -1.30
N TYR A 123 8.26 23.63 -1.77
CA TYR A 123 9.69 23.88 -1.91
C TYR A 123 10.08 24.50 -3.26
N LYS A 124 9.09 24.73 -4.15
CA LYS A 124 9.26 25.33 -5.48
C LYS A 124 10.34 24.60 -6.29
N LEU A 125 10.22 23.28 -6.33
CA LEU A 125 11.18 22.43 -7.02
C LEU A 125 10.84 22.37 -8.50
N GLU A 126 11.88 22.41 -9.34
CA GLU A 126 11.76 22.34 -10.78
C GLU A 126 12.72 21.28 -11.33
N VAL A 127 12.26 20.58 -12.38
CA VAL A 127 13.09 19.61 -13.10
C VAL A 127 14.29 20.34 -13.73
N PRO A 128 15.52 19.86 -13.55
CA PRO A 128 16.69 20.45 -14.20
C PRO A 128 16.56 20.42 -15.73
N GLU A 129 16.98 21.48 -16.42
CA GLU A 129 16.87 21.64 -17.89
C GLU A 129 17.28 20.40 -18.70
N LYS A 130 18.36 19.71 -18.29
CA LYS A 130 18.84 18.51 -18.99
C LYS A 130 17.87 17.33 -18.97
N TYR A 131 17.00 17.26 -17.96
CA TYR A 131 16.02 16.18 -17.77
C TYR A 131 14.61 16.56 -18.22
N LYS A 132 14.35 17.84 -18.54
CA LYS A 132 13.01 18.31 -19.00
C LYS A 132 12.48 17.63 -20.27
N LYS A 133 13.36 16.96 -21.04
CA LYS A 133 12.96 16.17 -22.21
C LYS A 133 12.41 14.78 -21.86
N PHE A 134 12.53 14.37 -20.60
CA PHE A 134 12.18 13.03 -20.11
C PHE A 134 11.20 13.07 -18.94
N ALA A 135 11.17 14.17 -18.18
CA ALA A 135 10.26 14.37 -17.06
C ALA A 135 9.68 15.79 -17.10
N GLU A 136 8.36 15.90 -17.01
CA GLU A 136 7.64 17.17 -16.95
C GLU A 136 7.65 17.78 -15.54
N ASN A 137 7.72 16.92 -14.52
CA ASN A 137 7.68 17.30 -13.11
C ASN A 137 8.65 16.45 -12.26
N ILE A 138 8.80 16.81 -10.98
CA ILE A 138 9.72 16.12 -10.05
C ILE A 138 9.26 14.68 -9.77
N SER A 139 7.96 14.43 -9.70
CA SER A 139 7.41 13.08 -9.48
C SER A 139 7.80 12.14 -10.62
N GLU A 140 7.70 12.58 -11.87
CA GLU A 140 8.20 11.83 -13.04
C GLU A 140 9.72 11.66 -13.01
N LEU A 141 10.48 12.69 -12.60
CA LEU A 141 11.94 12.59 -12.46
C LEU A 141 12.34 11.47 -11.49
N ILE A 142 11.58 11.29 -10.41
CA ILE A 142 11.79 10.26 -9.40
C ILE A 142 11.28 8.90 -9.89
N PHE A 143 9.99 8.81 -10.23
CA PHE A 143 9.30 7.54 -10.48
C PHE A 143 9.58 6.92 -11.86
N LEU A 144 10.06 7.70 -12.83
CA LEU A 144 10.53 7.18 -14.12
C LEU A 144 12.05 6.97 -14.16
N GLU A 145 12.74 7.08 -13.00
CA GLU A 145 14.17 6.79 -12.87
C GLU A 145 15.04 7.56 -13.88
N VAL A 146 14.73 8.84 -14.10
CA VAL A 146 15.29 9.63 -15.21
C VAL A 146 16.73 10.10 -14.96
N VAL A 147 17.14 10.20 -13.69
CA VAL A 147 18.44 10.76 -13.30
C VAL A 147 19.57 9.78 -13.63
N ASP A 148 20.59 10.25 -14.34
CA ASP A 148 21.76 9.44 -14.68
C ASP A 148 22.71 9.31 -13.48
N HIS A 149 22.87 8.10 -12.95
CA HIS A 149 23.74 7.79 -11.83
C HIS A 149 25.23 8.04 -12.09
N HIS A 150 25.68 8.08 -13.35
CA HIS A 150 27.07 8.40 -13.69
C HIS A 150 27.34 9.91 -13.68
N GLU A 151 26.34 10.72 -14.05
CA GLU A 151 26.49 12.17 -14.15
C GLU A 151 26.12 12.91 -12.86
N ASP A 152 25.10 12.44 -12.14
CA ASP A 152 24.53 13.13 -10.97
C ASP A 152 24.21 12.16 -9.83
N LEU A 153 25.23 11.41 -9.41
CA LEU A 153 25.13 10.39 -8.37
C LEU A 153 24.33 10.84 -7.14
N GLU A 154 24.64 12.01 -6.55
CA GLU A 154 23.93 12.47 -5.35
C GLU A 154 22.44 12.78 -5.59
N LEU A 155 22.05 13.21 -6.79
CA LEU A 155 20.64 13.41 -7.11
C LEU A 155 19.97 12.05 -7.35
N TYR A 156 20.65 11.16 -8.07
CA TYR A 156 20.17 9.80 -8.34
C TYR A 156 19.89 9.05 -7.03
N GLU A 157 20.85 9.03 -6.10
CA GLU A 157 20.71 8.35 -4.81
C GLU A 157 19.47 8.81 -4.03
N VAL A 158 19.21 10.13 -3.99
CA VAL A 158 18.04 10.66 -3.26
C VAL A 158 16.74 10.34 -3.98
N CYS A 159 16.70 10.38 -5.32
CA CYS A 159 15.53 9.98 -6.08
C CYS A 159 15.23 8.48 -5.89
N ASP A 160 16.27 7.64 -5.95
CA ASP A 160 16.18 6.19 -5.76
C ASP A 160 15.70 5.85 -4.34
N ASP A 161 16.24 6.52 -3.31
CA ASP A 161 15.78 6.38 -1.93
C ASP A 161 14.29 6.70 -1.77
N ILE A 162 13.81 7.79 -2.40
CA ILE A 162 12.39 8.17 -2.36
C ILE A 162 11.53 7.12 -3.08
N LEU A 163 11.96 6.68 -4.27
CA LEU A 163 11.27 5.65 -5.06
C LEU A 163 11.14 4.35 -4.26
N LEU A 164 12.25 3.82 -3.73
CA LEU A 164 12.30 2.55 -3.01
C LEU A 164 11.51 2.56 -1.70
N LYS A 165 11.41 3.72 -1.04
CA LYS A 165 10.70 3.84 0.25
C LYS A 165 9.22 4.12 0.07
N TYR A 166 8.86 5.00 -0.86
CA TYR A 166 7.54 5.64 -0.86
C TYR A 166 6.71 5.38 -2.12
N ASN A 167 7.17 4.57 -3.08
CA ASN A 167 6.27 4.14 -4.14
C ASN A 167 5.21 3.14 -3.64
N GLN A 168 4.35 2.65 -4.55
CA GLN A 168 3.30 1.67 -4.24
C GLN A 168 3.79 0.42 -3.50
N LEU A 169 4.97 -0.10 -3.85
CA LEU A 169 5.58 -1.28 -3.24
C LEU A 169 6.72 -0.89 -2.28
N GLY A 170 6.74 0.36 -1.85
CA GLY A 170 7.84 0.93 -1.09
C GLY A 170 7.90 0.37 0.33
N VAL A 171 9.11 0.23 0.87
CA VAL A 171 9.32 -0.39 2.19
C VAL A 171 8.71 0.41 3.35
N ALA A 172 8.35 1.69 3.14
CA ALA A 172 7.69 2.49 4.17
C ALA A 172 6.20 2.10 4.35
N SER A 173 5.64 1.28 3.47
CA SER A 173 4.30 0.70 3.64
C SER A 173 4.26 -0.43 4.67
N SER A 174 5.41 -1.06 4.99
CA SER A 174 5.48 -2.26 5.84
C SER A 174 4.78 -2.18 7.20
N PRO A 175 4.76 -1.04 7.93
CA PRO A 175 3.99 -0.95 9.17
C PRO A 175 2.48 -1.10 9.00
N TYR A 176 1.98 -0.80 7.80
CA TYR A 176 0.59 -0.89 7.41
C TYR A 176 0.25 -2.26 6.84
N THR A 177 1.23 -3.02 6.34
CA THR A 177 0.99 -4.37 5.85
C THR A 177 0.96 -5.38 7.01
N CYS A 178 0.29 -6.52 6.78
CA CYS A 178 0.23 -7.60 7.76
C CYS A 178 0.53 -8.97 7.12
N PRO A 179 1.77 -9.17 6.62
CA PRO A 179 2.10 -10.37 5.87
C PRO A 179 2.06 -11.61 6.76
N ILE A 180 1.65 -12.73 6.17
CA ILE A 180 1.72 -14.05 6.79
C ILE A 180 3.17 -14.54 6.77
N CYS A 181 3.73 -14.83 7.94
CA CYS A 181 5.09 -15.34 8.11
C CYS A 181 5.16 -16.87 8.29
N GLY A 182 4.01 -17.52 8.53
CA GLY A 182 3.93 -18.97 8.67
C GLY A 182 2.50 -19.47 8.88
N TRP A 183 2.36 -20.78 9.06
CA TRP A 183 1.11 -21.45 9.37
C TRP A 183 1.32 -22.34 10.60
N ASP A 184 0.43 -22.22 11.57
CA ASP A 184 0.35 -23.14 12.71
C ASP A 184 -0.52 -24.34 12.31
N GLU A 185 0.12 -25.44 11.90
CA GLU A 185 -0.58 -26.67 11.48
C GLU A 185 -1.40 -27.32 12.61
N ASP A 186 -1.04 -27.09 13.87
CA ASP A 186 -1.74 -27.71 15.02
C ASP A 186 -3.06 -26.99 15.34
N ASN A 187 -3.10 -25.66 15.14
CA ASN A 187 -4.28 -24.83 15.41
C ASN A 187 -5.05 -24.40 14.15
N ASP A 188 -4.51 -24.68 12.96
CA ASP A 188 -5.04 -24.27 11.66
C ASP A 188 -5.19 -22.75 11.54
N LEU A 189 -4.13 -22.02 11.90
CA LEU A 189 -4.13 -20.55 11.96
C LEU A 189 -2.91 -19.95 11.24
N ALA A 190 -3.12 -18.81 10.58
CA ALA A 190 -2.04 -18.01 10.03
C ALA A 190 -1.20 -17.39 11.17
N ILE A 191 0.12 -17.39 10.98
CA ILE A 191 1.06 -16.68 11.85
C ILE A 191 1.46 -15.40 11.13
N TYR A 192 1.10 -14.25 11.70
CA TYR A 192 1.39 -12.94 11.11
C TYR A 192 2.72 -12.37 11.62
N CYS A 193 3.33 -11.47 10.83
CA CYS A 193 4.53 -10.76 11.23
C CYS A 193 4.32 -9.96 12.53
N ASP A 194 5.20 -10.16 13.52
CA ASP A 194 5.09 -9.49 14.81
C ASP A 194 5.36 -7.98 14.75
N GLU A 195 6.01 -7.50 13.69
CA GLU A 195 6.29 -6.09 13.46
C GLU A 195 5.08 -5.32 12.91
N SER A 196 4.00 -6.01 12.52
CA SER A 196 2.77 -5.41 12.02
C SER A 196 2.00 -4.73 13.16
N ILE A 197 2.13 -3.41 13.24
CA ILE A 197 1.63 -2.56 14.33
C ILE A 197 0.12 -2.70 14.52
N PHE A 198 -0.62 -2.83 13.41
CA PHE A 198 -2.07 -2.87 13.40
C PHE A 198 -2.66 -4.27 13.45
N LYS A 199 -1.84 -5.34 13.49
CA LYS A 199 -2.32 -6.73 13.27
C LYS A 199 -3.52 -7.10 14.13
N ASP A 200 -3.50 -6.72 15.42
CA ASP A 200 -4.52 -7.05 16.42
C ASP A 200 -5.61 -5.98 16.55
N TYR A 201 -5.57 -4.91 15.74
CA TYR A 201 -6.55 -3.82 15.80
C TYR A 201 -7.90 -4.33 15.32
N THR A 202 -8.95 -3.89 16.01
CA THR A 202 -10.35 -4.19 15.64
C THR A 202 -10.93 -3.09 14.76
N LEU A 203 -12.07 -3.37 14.13
CA LEU A 203 -12.83 -2.36 13.38
C LEU A 203 -13.11 -1.08 14.21
N GLU A 204 -13.41 -1.23 15.50
CA GLU A 204 -13.67 -0.09 16.39
C GLU A 204 -12.41 0.73 16.68
N ASP A 205 -11.22 0.13 16.63
CA ASP A 205 -9.97 0.87 16.78
C ASP A 205 -9.68 1.72 15.54
N PHE A 206 -9.94 1.16 14.35
CA PHE A 206 -9.87 1.92 13.09
C PHE A 206 -10.89 3.03 12.99
N LYS A 207 -12.10 2.81 13.49
CA LYS A 207 -13.11 3.87 13.58
C LYS A 207 -12.60 5.05 14.40
N LYS A 208 -12.03 4.79 15.57
CA LYS A 208 -11.44 5.84 16.43
C LYS A 208 -10.29 6.56 15.73
N LEU A 209 -9.43 5.83 15.00
CA LEU A 209 -8.33 6.41 14.23
C LEU A 209 -8.82 7.31 13.08
N ALA A 210 -9.87 6.89 12.37
CA ALA A 210 -10.47 7.66 11.28
C ALA A 210 -11.16 8.95 11.77
N GLU A 211 -11.70 8.92 13.00
CA GLU A 211 -12.39 10.04 13.64
C GLU A 211 -11.45 10.99 14.43
N ILE A 212 -10.12 10.82 14.35
CA ILE A 212 -9.18 11.75 15.00
C ILE A 212 -9.23 13.12 14.28
N ASP A 213 -9.61 14.15 15.04
CA ASP A 213 -9.58 15.57 14.64
C ASP A 213 -8.16 16.13 14.55
#